data_AF-A0A0K3C5P7-F1
#
_entry.id   AF-A0A0K3C5P7-F1
#
_cell.length_a   1.000
_cell.length_b   1.000
_cell.length_c   1.000
_cell.angle_alpha   90.00
_cell.angle_beta   90.00
_cell.angle_gamma   90.00
#
_symmetry.space_group_name_H-M   'P 1'
#
loop_
_entity.id
_entity.type
_entity.pdbx_description
1 polymer ?
#
loop_
_entity_poly.entity_id
_entity_poly.type
_entity_poly.pdbx_seq_one_letter_code
_entity_poly.pdbx_strand_id
1 'polypeptide(L)'
;MAHRHDELSVPNPAAALINSQLWRSVHLAAPPLSSTTLSPQQLAALAPAAGGNVDTQFQNYLDFANNVSMACVEATEALQTTTQISAGDRAWLRTRLEALSRRLQESVPRHDPAHHARAAAMRVAVERIGATLRLDVELYPTRPNFRRSIHEFVILTLEQVHHQLERRNLDENFVWTEVVALLHIDIDMRAWYRFCHNGPWAWLYYDDIVHHLADMREDLDRIQRRRDALRQQRSLAKLEFVPVGRRSGMAF
;
A
#
# COMPACT_ATOMS: atom_id res chain seq x y z
N MET A 1 5.81 -50.86 -4.69
CA MET A 1 7.04 -50.39 -5.35
C MET A 1 7.12 -48.88 -5.13
N ALA A 2 8.12 -48.46 -4.37
CA ALA A 2 8.46 -47.07 -4.17
C ALA A 2 9.31 -46.55 -5.35
N HIS A 3 9.04 -45.32 -5.79
CA HIS A 3 10.00 -44.36 -6.36
C HIS A 3 9.27 -43.00 -6.35
N ARG A 4 9.50 -42.16 -5.33
CA ARG A 4 10.50 -41.08 -5.31
C ARG A 4 10.52 -40.25 -6.60
N HIS A 5 9.83 -39.12 -6.56
CA HIS A 5 10.42 -37.82 -6.89
C HIS A 5 9.95 -36.81 -5.84
N ASP A 6 10.59 -36.86 -4.66
CA ASP A 6 10.84 -35.63 -3.89
C ASP A 6 11.79 -34.79 -4.74
N GLU A 7 11.27 -34.11 -5.75
CA GLU A 7 11.96 -32.93 -6.26
C GLU A 7 11.82 -31.86 -5.19
N LEU A 8 12.95 -31.53 -4.56
CA LEU A 8 13.14 -30.31 -3.79
C LEU A 8 12.55 -29.15 -4.58
N SER A 9 11.31 -28.78 -4.26
CA SER A 9 10.57 -27.73 -4.93
C SER A 9 11.42 -26.47 -4.89
N VAL A 10 11.92 -26.04 -6.04
CA VAL A 10 12.59 -24.74 -6.18
C VAL A 10 11.66 -23.72 -5.53
N PRO A 11 12.11 -22.96 -4.50
CA PRO A 11 11.23 -22.05 -3.80
C PRO A 11 10.64 -21.07 -4.82
N ASN A 12 9.31 -21.03 -4.95
CA ASN A 12 8.66 -20.07 -5.83
C ASN A 12 9.10 -18.66 -5.39
N PRO A 13 9.88 -17.94 -6.20
CA PRO A 13 10.49 -16.67 -5.82
C PRO A 13 9.46 -15.58 -5.51
N ALA A 14 8.27 -15.66 -6.10
CA ALA A 14 7.15 -14.80 -5.77
C ALA A 14 6.54 -15.17 -4.40
N ALA A 15 6.36 -16.46 -4.12
CA ALA A 15 5.86 -16.92 -2.82
C ALA A 15 6.81 -16.55 -1.67
N ALA A 16 8.12 -16.66 -1.88
CA ALA A 16 9.12 -16.22 -0.90
C ALA A 16 9.05 -14.71 -0.63
N LEU A 17 8.87 -13.90 -1.70
CA LEU A 17 8.75 -12.45 -1.58
C LEU A 17 7.49 -12.03 -0.81
N ILE A 18 6.32 -12.56 -1.19
CA ILE A 18 5.03 -12.24 -0.56
C ILE A 18 5.06 -12.56 0.95
N ASN A 19 5.72 -13.67 1.32
CA ASN A 19 5.82 -14.07 2.72
C ASN A 19 6.87 -13.31 3.53
N SER A 20 7.67 -12.43 2.90
CA SER A 20 8.68 -11.65 3.60
C SER A 20 8.06 -10.57 4.51
N GLN A 21 8.75 -10.26 5.62
CA GLN A 21 8.35 -9.17 6.50
C GLN A 21 8.37 -7.81 5.79
N LEU A 22 9.31 -7.61 4.87
CA LEU A 22 9.42 -6.40 4.08
C LEU A 22 8.19 -6.19 3.19
N TRP A 23 7.76 -7.23 2.46
CA TRP A 23 6.52 -7.18 1.69
C TRP A 23 5.32 -6.78 2.55
N ARG A 24 5.13 -7.47 3.68
CA ARG A 24 4.04 -7.14 4.62
C ARG A 24 4.09 -5.69 5.08
N SER A 25 5.28 -5.16 5.36
CA SER A 25 5.45 -3.78 5.86
C SER A 25 5.23 -2.67 4.81
N VAL A 26 5.11 -3.03 3.53
CA VAL A 26 4.86 -2.08 2.42
C VAL A 26 3.45 -2.26 1.87
N HIS A 27 2.99 -3.50 1.75
CA HIS A 27 1.66 -3.83 1.25
C HIS A 27 0.62 -3.73 2.38
N LEU A 28 0.26 -2.50 2.77
CA LEU A 28 -0.64 -2.24 3.90
C LEU A 28 -2.09 -2.61 3.61
N ALA A 29 -2.46 -2.72 2.34
CA ALA A 29 -3.79 -3.06 1.87
C ALA A 29 -3.89 -4.50 1.33
N ALA A 30 -2.79 -5.25 1.26
CA ALA A 30 -2.77 -6.64 0.83
C ALA A 30 -3.60 -7.55 1.73
N PRO A 31 -4.29 -8.60 1.23
CA PRO A 31 -4.93 -9.62 2.06
C PRO A 31 -4.03 -10.16 3.18
N PRO A 32 -4.60 -10.49 4.35
CA PRO A 32 -3.84 -11.09 5.43
C PRO A 32 -3.30 -12.45 5.01
N LEU A 33 -1.98 -12.60 5.20
CA LEU A 33 -1.21 -13.73 4.68
C LEU A 33 -1.22 -14.94 5.63
N SER A 34 -1.57 -14.75 6.91
CA SER A 34 -1.60 -15.83 7.90
C SER A 34 -2.31 -15.39 9.20
N SER A 35 -3.17 -16.26 9.74
CA SER A 35 -3.74 -16.21 11.09
C SER A 35 -4.37 -14.88 11.54
N THR A 36 -5.17 -14.24 10.68
CA THR A 36 -6.14 -13.29 11.22
C THR A 36 -7.20 -14.06 11.99
N THR A 37 -7.66 -13.49 13.11
CA THR A 37 -8.83 -13.99 13.85
C THR A 37 -10.10 -14.00 13.00
N LEU A 38 -10.11 -13.27 11.87
CA LEU A 38 -11.22 -13.17 10.94
C LEU A 38 -10.98 -14.07 9.72
N SER A 39 -11.98 -14.88 9.39
CA SER A 39 -12.07 -15.66 8.15
C SER A 39 -12.19 -14.77 6.91
N PRO A 40 -11.89 -15.27 5.69
CA PRO A 40 -12.07 -14.51 4.45
C PRO A 40 -13.50 -13.95 4.30
N GLN A 41 -14.53 -14.71 4.67
CA GLN A 41 -15.92 -14.25 4.63
C GLN A 41 -16.17 -13.10 5.62
N GLN A 42 -15.59 -13.17 6.81
CA GLN A 42 -15.70 -12.08 7.79
C GLN A 42 -14.99 -10.82 7.31
N LEU A 43 -13.85 -10.94 6.62
CA LEU A 43 -13.17 -9.79 6.01
C LEU A 43 -13.94 -9.22 4.82
N ALA A 44 -14.54 -10.09 3.99
CA ALA A 44 -15.41 -9.66 2.91
C ALA A 44 -16.63 -8.89 3.43
N ALA A 45 -17.21 -9.32 4.56
CA ALA A 45 -18.32 -8.62 5.21
C ALA A 45 -17.94 -7.27 5.83
N LEU A 46 -16.65 -6.99 6.04
CA LEU A 46 -16.18 -5.67 6.48
C LEU A 46 -16.05 -4.68 5.33
N ALA A 47 -15.90 -5.16 4.10
CA ALA A 47 -15.98 -4.28 2.94
C ALA A 47 -17.45 -3.83 2.81
N PRO A 48 -17.72 -2.52 2.74
CA PRO A 48 -19.06 -2.05 2.43
C PRO A 48 -19.46 -2.65 1.09
N ALA A 49 -20.64 -3.29 1.03
CA ALA A 49 -21.23 -3.64 -0.25
C ALA A 49 -21.30 -2.38 -1.11
N ALA A 50 -21.02 -2.49 -2.41
CA ALA A 50 -21.16 -1.34 -3.31
C ALA A 50 -22.63 -0.88 -3.28
N GLY A 51 -22.90 0.17 -2.49
CA GLY A 51 -24.20 0.78 -2.37
C GLY A 51 -24.57 1.53 -3.67
N GLY A 52 -25.82 1.97 -3.76
CA GLY A 52 -26.31 2.74 -4.90
C GLY A 52 -26.50 1.91 -6.17
N ASN A 53 -26.96 2.57 -7.24
CA ASN A 53 -27.06 1.97 -8.57
C ASN A 53 -25.71 2.04 -9.30
N VAL A 54 -25.61 1.40 -10.47
CA VAL A 54 -24.37 1.34 -11.26
C VAL A 54 -23.86 2.73 -11.65
N ASP A 55 -24.76 3.69 -11.88
CA ASP A 55 -24.39 5.07 -12.23
C ASP A 55 -23.71 5.77 -11.05
N THR A 56 -24.28 5.65 -9.84
CA THR A 56 -23.66 6.16 -8.61
C THR A 56 -22.32 5.50 -8.35
N GLN A 57 -22.21 4.20 -8.56
CA GLN A 57 -20.95 3.46 -8.41
C GLN A 57 -19.88 3.95 -9.39
N PHE A 58 -20.26 4.18 -10.65
CA PHE A 58 -19.37 4.74 -11.66
C PHE A 58 -18.87 6.13 -11.27
N GLN A 59 -19.77 7.04 -10.87
CA GLN A 59 -19.37 8.38 -10.45
C GLN A 59 -18.43 8.33 -9.24
N ASN A 60 -18.75 7.52 -8.22
CA ASN A 60 -17.90 7.37 -7.04
C ASN A 60 -16.48 6.89 -7.39
N TYR A 61 -16.36 5.88 -8.27
CA TYR A 61 -15.05 5.36 -8.67
C TYR A 61 -14.30 6.33 -9.59
N LEU A 62 -15.02 7.02 -10.49
CA LEU A 62 -14.45 8.03 -11.38
C LEU A 62 -13.90 9.21 -10.58
N ASP A 63 -14.66 9.72 -9.62
CA ASP A 63 -14.25 10.80 -8.72
C ASP A 63 -13.02 10.39 -7.90
N PHE A 64 -13.02 9.17 -7.37
CA PHE A 64 -11.83 8.60 -6.72
C PHE A 64 -10.61 8.61 -7.64
N ALA A 65 -10.72 8.05 -8.86
CA ALA A 65 -9.60 8.00 -9.80
C ALA A 65 -9.11 9.39 -10.23
N ASN A 66 -10.03 10.35 -10.39
CA ASN A 66 -9.70 11.74 -10.73
C ASN A 66 -8.99 12.44 -9.57
N ASN A 67 -9.49 12.31 -8.34
CA ASN A 67 -8.87 12.89 -7.15
C ASN A 67 -7.45 12.35 -6.95
N VAL A 68 -7.26 11.04 -7.10
CA VAL A 68 -5.92 10.45 -7.01
C VAL A 68 -5.02 10.96 -8.13
N SER A 69 -5.52 11.07 -9.36
CA SER A 69 -4.75 11.60 -10.48
C SER A 69 -4.30 13.03 -10.22
N MET A 70 -5.21 13.92 -9.81
CA MET A 70 -4.88 15.31 -9.49
C MET A 70 -3.84 15.39 -8.39
N ALA A 71 -4.05 14.70 -7.27
CA ALA A 71 -3.11 14.72 -6.16
C ALA A 71 -1.73 14.14 -6.53
N CYS A 72 -1.66 13.13 -7.39
CA CYS A 72 -0.40 12.61 -7.90
C CYS A 72 0.34 13.63 -8.78
N VAL A 73 -0.39 14.38 -9.62
CA VAL A 73 0.19 15.45 -10.46
C VAL A 73 0.76 16.55 -9.57
N GLU A 74 -0.03 17.05 -8.62
CA GLU A 74 0.39 18.09 -7.68
C GLU A 74 1.60 17.66 -6.84
N ALA A 75 1.58 16.43 -6.31
CA ALA A 75 2.72 15.88 -5.57
C ALA A 75 3.96 15.77 -6.47
N THR A 76 3.79 15.37 -7.73
CA THR A 76 4.89 15.24 -8.70
C THR A 76 5.51 16.61 -9.01
N GLU A 77 4.69 17.64 -9.20
CA GLU A 77 5.11 19.02 -9.42
C GLU A 77 5.84 19.60 -8.19
N ALA A 78 5.26 19.45 -7.02
CA ALA A 78 5.86 19.93 -5.77
C ALA A 78 7.16 19.17 -5.44
N LEU A 79 7.22 17.88 -5.76
CA LEU A 79 8.46 17.11 -5.67
C LEU A 79 9.56 17.71 -6.54
N GLN A 80 9.29 18.28 -7.73
CA GLN A 80 10.35 18.80 -8.62
C GLN A 80 11.29 19.79 -7.93
N THR A 81 10.75 20.62 -7.05
CA THR A 81 11.47 21.72 -6.40
C THR A 81 11.92 21.41 -4.98
N THR A 82 11.44 20.32 -4.37
CA THR A 82 11.81 19.97 -2.99
C THR A 82 13.28 19.58 -2.88
N THR A 83 13.97 20.12 -1.88
CA THR A 83 15.36 19.76 -1.53
C THR A 83 15.45 18.84 -0.30
N GLN A 84 14.30 18.48 0.28
CA GLN A 84 14.21 17.74 1.54
C GLN A 84 14.53 16.24 1.41
N ILE A 85 14.46 15.72 0.19
CA ILE A 85 14.86 14.35 -0.14
C ILE A 85 15.88 14.37 -1.27
N SER A 86 16.66 13.28 -1.38
CA SER A 86 17.69 13.20 -2.40
C SER A 86 17.11 13.29 -3.81
N ALA A 87 17.88 13.86 -4.75
CA ALA A 87 17.44 14.00 -6.14
C ALA A 87 17.04 12.65 -6.77
N GLY A 88 17.74 11.57 -6.40
CA GLY A 88 17.44 10.22 -6.87
C GLY A 88 16.15 9.65 -6.30
N ASP A 89 15.83 9.89 -5.04
CA ASP A 89 14.55 9.45 -4.45
C ASP A 89 13.38 10.27 -4.98
N ARG A 90 13.59 11.58 -5.17
CA ARG A 90 12.63 12.47 -5.80
C ARG A 90 12.27 11.99 -7.21
N ALA A 91 13.25 11.68 -8.04
CA ALA A 91 13.01 11.19 -9.40
C ALA A 91 12.23 9.87 -9.38
N TRP A 92 12.64 8.94 -8.51
CA TRP A 92 11.97 7.65 -8.35
C TRP A 92 10.51 7.80 -7.86
N LEU A 93 10.26 8.60 -6.81
CA LEU A 93 8.90 8.85 -6.29
C LEU A 93 8.00 9.46 -7.36
N ARG A 94 8.50 10.42 -8.13
CA ARG A 94 7.74 11.03 -9.23
C ARG A 94 7.31 9.99 -10.27
N THR A 95 8.24 9.18 -10.76
CA THR A 95 7.92 8.11 -11.72
C THR A 95 6.89 7.13 -11.16
N ARG A 96 6.96 6.82 -9.86
CA ARG A 96 6.03 5.90 -9.21
C ARG A 96 4.64 6.51 -8.99
N LEU A 97 4.54 7.79 -8.66
CA LEU A 97 3.26 8.53 -8.56
C LEU A 97 2.60 8.71 -9.94
N GLU A 98 3.37 9.03 -10.96
CA GLU A 98 2.90 9.09 -12.36
C GLU A 98 2.36 7.72 -12.81
N ALA A 99 3.07 6.63 -12.48
CA ALA A 99 2.62 5.27 -12.77
C ALA A 99 1.34 4.90 -12.00
N LEU A 100 1.23 5.28 -10.72
CA LEU A 100 0.03 5.05 -9.90
C LEU A 100 -1.18 5.75 -10.51
N SER A 101 -1.06 7.04 -10.81
CA SER A 101 -2.12 7.84 -11.45
C SER A 101 -2.61 7.17 -12.73
N ARG A 102 -1.69 6.83 -13.64
CA ARG A 102 -2.01 6.16 -14.90
C ARG A 102 -2.73 4.82 -14.67
N ARG A 103 -2.22 3.95 -13.79
CA ARG A 103 -2.82 2.63 -13.53
C ARG A 103 -4.24 2.75 -12.97
N LEU A 104 -4.50 3.73 -12.10
CA LEU A 104 -5.84 3.95 -11.55
C LEU A 104 -6.80 4.50 -12.59
N GLN A 105 -6.36 5.44 -13.43
CA GLN A 105 -7.15 5.94 -14.55
C GLN A 105 -7.48 4.84 -15.57
N GLU A 106 -6.50 4.00 -15.93
CA GLU A 106 -6.70 2.84 -16.81
C GLU A 106 -7.62 1.77 -16.19
N SER A 107 -7.71 1.73 -14.85
CA SER A 107 -8.57 0.78 -14.13
C SER A 107 -10.04 1.17 -14.08
N VAL A 108 -10.41 2.39 -14.50
CA VAL A 108 -11.80 2.86 -14.52
C VAL A 108 -12.63 1.99 -15.48
N PRO A 109 -13.62 1.22 -14.99
CA PRO A 109 -14.39 0.35 -15.87
C PRO A 109 -15.25 1.17 -16.84
N ARG A 110 -15.44 0.65 -18.05
CA ARG A 110 -16.34 1.26 -19.04
C ARG A 110 -17.77 1.29 -18.51
N HIS A 111 -18.38 2.47 -18.54
CA HIS A 111 -19.74 2.68 -18.09
C HIS A 111 -20.76 2.16 -19.11
N ASP A 112 -21.63 1.25 -18.68
CA ASP A 112 -22.79 0.78 -19.43
C ASP A 112 -23.74 0.01 -18.48
N PRO A 113 -24.80 0.64 -17.97
CA PRO A 113 -25.70 0.02 -16.98
C PRO A 113 -26.52 -1.14 -17.55
N ALA A 114 -26.78 -1.11 -18.85
CA ALA A 114 -27.56 -2.14 -19.53
C ALA A 114 -26.74 -3.42 -19.77
N HIS A 115 -25.41 -3.32 -19.78
CA HIS A 115 -24.52 -4.45 -20.00
C HIS A 115 -24.08 -5.10 -18.69
N HIS A 116 -24.66 -6.26 -18.37
CA HIS A 116 -24.41 -7.00 -17.12
C HIS A 116 -22.94 -7.14 -16.72
N ALA A 117 -22.04 -7.52 -17.65
CA ALA A 117 -20.62 -7.67 -17.33
C ALA A 117 -19.93 -6.34 -16.95
N ARG A 118 -20.34 -5.21 -17.54
CA ARG A 118 -19.77 -3.89 -17.25
C ARG A 118 -20.30 -3.36 -15.92
N ALA A 119 -21.58 -3.56 -15.65
CA ALA A 119 -22.17 -3.31 -14.33
C ALA A 119 -21.49 -4.12 -13.22
N ALA A 120 -21.21 -5.41 -13.47
CA ALA A 120 -20.46 -6.25 -12.53
C ALA A 120 -19.02 -5.76 -12.33
N ALA A 121 -18.32 -5.39 -13.40
CA ALA A 121 -16.96 -4.84 -13.30
C ALA A 121 -16.92 -3.54 -12.49
N MET A 122 -17.95 -2.69 -12.62
CA MET A 122 -18.08 -1.48 -11.82
C MET A 122 -18.27 -1.79 -10.34
N ARG A 123 -19.19 -2.71 -10.01
CA ARG A 123 -19.39 -3.17 -8.63
C ARG A 123 -18.09 -3.65 -8.00
N VAL A 124 -17.34 -4.47 -8.74
CA VAL A 124 -16.04 -5.00 -8.31
C VAL A 124 -15.03 -3.89 -8.05
N ALA A 125 -14.99 -2.86 -8.90
CA ALA A 125 -14.08 -1.72 -8.72
C ALA A 125 -14.40 -0.93 -7.44
N VAL A 126 -15.69 -0.66 -7.17
CA VAL A 126 -16.12 0.02 -5.94
C VAL A 126 -15.85 -0.82 -4.68
N GLU A 127 -16.14 -2.12 -4.72
CA GLU A 127 -15.84 -3.03 -3.60
C GLU A 127 -14.34 -3.07 -3.27
N ARG A 128 -13.48 -2.97 -4.28
CA ARG A 128 -12.01 -2.94 -4.09
C ARG A 128 -11.56 -1.71 -3.31
N ILE A 129 -12.03 -0.52 -3.66
CA ILE A 129 -11.64 0.71 -2.94
C ILE A 129 -12.33 0.84 -1.58
N GLY A 130 -13.50 0.20 -1.41
CA GLY A 130 -14.21 0.13 -0.13
C GLY A 130 -13.61 -0.88 0.86
N ALA A 131 -12.77 -1.80 0.39
CA ALA A 131 -12.13 -2.79 1.25
C ALA A 131 -11.33 -2.14 2.38
N THR A 132 -11.35 -2.77 3.55
CA THR A 132 -10.60 -2.32 4.72
C THR A 132 -9.10 -2.59 4.58
N LEU A 133 -8.26 -1.67 5.04
CA LEU A 133 -6.81 -1.90 5.13
C LEU A 133 -6.47 -3.09 6.04
N ARG A 134 -5.58 -3.97 5.56
CA ARG A 134 -5.05 -5.10 6.35
C ARG A 134 -4.42 -4.62 7.64
N LEU A 135 -3.56 -3.60 7.55
CA LEU A 135 -2.85 -3.08 8.71
C LEU A 135 -3.81 -2.70 9.84
N ASP A 136 -4.91 -2.01 9.51
CA ASP A 136 -5.87 -1.57 10.51
C ASP A 136 -6.69 -2.74 11.08
N VAL A 137 -7.00 -3.76 10.26
CA VAL A 137 -7.63 -5.00 10.74
C VAL A 137 -6.71 -5.76 11.70
N GLU A 138 -5.43 -5.87 11.37
CA GLU A 138 -4.42 -6.57 12.18
C GLU A 138 -4.14 -5.83 13.50
N LEU A 139 -4.09 -4.50 13.49
CA LEU A 139 -3.88 -3.67 14.68
C LEU A 139 -5.14 -3.57 15.57
N TYR A 140 -6.33 -3.54 14.95
CA TYR A 140 -7.60 -3.31 15.63
C TYR A 140 -8.65 -4.40 15.30
N PRO A 141 -8.40 -5.67 15.68
CA PRO A 141 -9.25 -6.80 15.30
C PRO A 141 -10.66 -6.76 15.91
N THR A 142 -10.87 -5.97 16.97
CA THR A 142 -12.16 -5.82 17.66
C THR A 142 -12.76 -4.41 17.58
N ARG A 143 -12.12 -3.48 16.85
CA ARG A 143 -12.58 -2.07 16.77
C ARG A 143 -12.81 -1.63 15.33
N PRO A 144 -14.01 -1.88 14.76
CA PRO A 144 -14.30 -1.58 13.35
C PRO A 144 -14.18 -0.09 13.01
N ASN A 145 -14.51 0.81 13.95
CA ASN A 145 -14.46 2.26 13.74
C ASN A 145 -13.03 2.83 13.58
N PHE A 146 -11.99 2.02 13.83
CA PHE A 146 -10.59 2.43 13.69
C PHE A 146 -9.98 1.96 12.38
N ARG A 147 -10.80 1.39 11.49
CA ARG A 147 -10.32 0.78 10.26
C ARG A 147 -10.68 1.65 9.08
N ARG A 148 -9.67 2.08 8.34
CA ARG A 148 -9.84 2.83 7.11
C ARG A 148 -10.09 1.88 5.94
N SER A 149 -10.91 2.32 5.01
CA SER A 149 -10.97 1.77 3.66
C SER A 149 -9.70 2.11 2.88
N ILE A 150 -9.45 1.37 1.81
CA ILE A 150 -8.39 1.67 0.85
C ILE A 150 -8.59 3.07 0.26
N HIS A 151 -9.83 3.44 -0.05
CA HIS A 151 -10.18 4.79 -0.49
C HIS A 151 -9.70 5.86 0.51
N GLU A 152 -10.11 5.76 1.78
CA GLU A 152 -9.71 6.72 2.81
C GLU A 152 -8.19 6.77 2.99
N PHE A 153 -7.51 5.62 2.99
CA PHE A 153 -6.05 5.58 3.06
C PHE A 153 -5.40 6.35 1.92
N VAL A 154 -5.81 6.07 0.67
CA VAL A 154 -5.20 6.69 -0.50
C VAL A 154 -5.38 8.21 -0.47
N ILE A 155 -6.59 8.69 -0.21
CA ILE A 155 -6.88 10.13 -0.20
C ILE A 155 -6.12 10.82 0.94
N LEU A 156 -6.22 10.30 2.17
CA LEU A 156 -5.55 10.91 3.33
C LEU A 156 -4.03 10.93 3.17
N THR A 157 -3.43 9.86 2.64
CA THR A 157 -1.98 9.83 2.42
C THR A 157 -1.57 10.83 1.33
N LEU A 158 -2.33 10.96 0.24
CA LEU A 158 -2.02 11.93 -0.82
C LEU A 158 -2.21 13.39 -0.36
N GLU A 159 -3.29 13.69 0.36
CA GLU A 159 -3.51 15.01 0.97
C GLU A 159 -2.38 15.38 1.94
N GLN A 160 -1.96 14.42 2.78
CA GLN A 160 -0.87 14.60 3.71
C GLN A 160 0.48 14.82 3.01
N VAL A 161 0.74 14.13 1.89
CA VAL A 161 1.92 14.39 1.03
C VAL A 161 1.88 15.80 0.48
N HIS A 162 0.76 16.19 -0.14
CA HIS A 162 0.59 17.53 -0.72
C HIS A 162 0.88 18.61 0.32
N HIS A 163 0.20 18.53 1.47
CA HIS A 163 0.36 19.48 2.58
C HIS A 163 1.80 19.58 3.11
N GLN A 164 2.50 18.45 3.23
CA GLN A 164 3.89 18.44 3.68
C GLN A 164 4.86 19.02 2.62
N LEU A 165 4.57 18.83 1.34
CA LEU A 165 5.35 19.40 0.26
C LEU A 165 5.16 20.92 0.19
N GLU A 166 3.92 21.42 0.29
CA GLU A 166 3.63 22.86 0.33
C GLU A 166 4.35 23.57 1.49
N ARG A 167 4.32 22.95 2.67
CA ARG A 167 4.96 23.48 3.89
C ARG A 167 6.46 23.25 3.96
N ARG A 168 7.03 22.58 2.97
CA ARG A 168 8.45 22.21 2.91
C ARG A 168 8.93 21.48 4.18
N ASN A 169 8.11 20.56 4.68
CA ASN A 169 8.37 19.76 5.88
C ASN A 169 8.00 18.27 5.70
N LEU A 170 8.39 17.71 4.56
CA LEU A 170 8.22 16.31 4.20
C LEU A 170 8.94 15.40 5.21
N ASP A 171 8.15 14.67 5.99
CA ASP A 171 8.64 13.66 6.90
C ASP A 171 9.09 12.43 6.11
N GLU A 172 10.40 12.18 6.07
CA GLU A 172 10.96 11.01 5.41
C GLU A 172 10.39 9.71 5.96
N ASN A 173 10.05 9.64 7.26
CA ASN A 173 9.46 8.43 7.81
C ASN A 173 8.08 8.17 7.20
N PHE A 174 7.22 9.19 7.13
CA PHE A 174 5.93 9.12 6.46
C PHE A 174 6.07 8.69 4.98
N VAL A 175 7.04 9.24 4.25
CA VAL A 175 7.34 8.84 2.87
C VAL A 175 7.62 7.34 2.79
N TRP A 176 8.59 6.86 3.57
CA TRP A 176 9.04 5.47 3.48
C TRP A 176 8.13 4.48 4.23
N THR A 177 7.04 4.90 4.87
CA THR A 177 6.04 4.01 5.47
C THR A 177 4.70 4.02 4.74
N GLU A 178 4.10 5.19 4.54
CA GLU A 178 2.73 5.29 4.02
C GLU A 178 2.72 5.61 2.52
N VAL A 179 3.55 6.55 2.06
CA VAL A 179 3.57 6.94 0.63
C VAL A 179 4.01 5.78 -0.25
N VAL A 180 5.05 5.05 0.17
CA VAL A 180 5.51 3.87 -0.57
C VAL A 180 4.49 2.73 -0.62
N ALA A 181 3.57 2.66 0.34
CA ALA A 181 2.48 1.69 0.30
C ALA A 181 1.45 2.02 -0.79
N LEU A 182 1.24 3.30 -1.09
CA LEU A 182 0.39 3.72 -2.22
C LEU A 182 0.90 3.19 -3.55
N LEU A 183 2.22 3.02 -3.71
CA LEU A 183 2.83 2.61 -4.98
C LEU A 183 2.45 1.18 -5.39
N HIS A 184 1.94 0.38 -4.45
CA HIS A 184 1.50 -1.00 -4.67
C HIS A 184 0.00 -1.20 -4.43
N ILE A 185 -0.75 -0.11 -4.23
CA ILE A 185 -2.16 -0.18 -3.83
C ILE A 185 -3.03 -0.85 -4.89
N ASP A 186 -2.70 -0.72 -6.17
CA ASP A 186 -3.47 -1.33 -7.25
C ASP A 186 -3.36 -2.86 -7.24
N ILE A 187 -2.18 -3.39 -6.94
CA ILE A 187 -1.93 -4.82 -6.74
C ILE A 187 -2.70 -5.30 -5.50
N ASP A 188 -2.61 -4.54 -4.41
CA ASP A 188 -3.28 -4.88 -3.15
C ASP A 188 -4.81 -4.92 -3.30
N MET A 189 -5.41 -3.93 -3.97
CA MET A 189 -6.83 -3.91 -4.28
C MET A 189 -7.29 -5.14 -5.06
N ARG A 190 -6.53 -5.54 -6.09
CA ARG A 190 -6.85 -6.74 -6.89
C ARG A 190 -6.73 -8.01 -6.06
N ALA A 191 -5.68 -8.13 -5.26
CA ALA A 191 -5.47 -9.28 -4.40
C ALA A 191 -6.55 -9.39 -3.32
N TRP A 192 -6.98 -8.27 -2.73
CA TRP A 192 -8.04 -8.25 -1.71
C TRP A 192 -9.36 -8.79 -2.26
N TYR A 193 -9.76 -8.31 -3.44
CA TYR A 193 -10.97 -8.80 -4.11
C TYR A 193 -10.93 -10.30 -4.34
N ARG A 194 -9.81 -10.82 -4.87
CA ARG A 194 -9.63 -12.25 -5.12
C ARG A 194 -9.67 -13.06 -3.81
N PHE A 195 -9.08 -12.54 -2.73
CA PHE A 195 -9.05 -13.20 -1.43
C PHE A 195 -10.45 -13.36 -0.84
N CYS A 196 -11.27 -12.30 -0.88
CA CYS A 196 -12.65 -12.31 -0.39
C CYS A 196 -13.57 -13.24 -1.20
N HIS A 197 -13.23 -13.55 -2.44
CA HIS A 197 -14.02 -14.38 -3.36
C HIS A 197 -13.42 -15.78 -3.56
N ASN A 198 -12.65 -16.29 -2.57
CA ASN A 198 -12.05 -17.63 -2.56
C ASN A 198 -11.09 -17.93 -3.73
N GLY A 199 -10.35 -16.93 -4.19
CA GLY A 199 -9.23 -17.17 -5.11
C GLY A 199 -8.13 -18.00 -4.42
N PRO A 200 -7.57 -19.04 -5.09
CA PRO A 200 -6.41 -19.76 -4.56
C PRO A 200 -5.28 -18.77 -4.27
N TRP A 201 -4.58 -18.93 -3.15
CA TRP A 201 -3.56 -17.99 -2.70
C TRP A 201 -2.46 -17.74 -3.74
N ALA A 202 -2.09 -18.80 -4.47
CA ALA A 202 -1.14 -18.75 -5.57
C ALA A 202 -1.58 -17.80 -6.71
N TRP A 203 -2.87 -17.50 -6.86
CA TRP A 203 -3.46 -16.71 -7.95
C TRP A 203 -3.77 -15.27 -7.55
N LEU A 204 -3.69 -14.93 -6.25
CA LEU A 204 -4.00 -13.59 -5.76
C LEU A 204 -3.08 -12.53 -6.38
N TYR A 205 -1.83 -12.91 -6.61
CA TYR A 205 -0.78 -12.02 -7.08
C TYR A 205 0.00 -12.56 -8.29
N TYR A 206 -0.31 -13.75 -8.81
CA TYR A 206 0.58 -14.44 -9.76
C TYR A 206 0.87 -13.60 -11.00
N ASP A 207 -0.17 -13.15 -11.69
CA ASP A 207 -0.01 -12.40 -12.94
C ASP A 207 0.64 -11.04 -12.70
N ASP A 208 0.30 -10.36 -11.60
CA ASP A 208 0.82 -9.04 -11.27
C ASP A 208 2.30 -9.11 -10.80
N ILE A 209 2.65 -10.09 -9.96
CA ILE A 209 4.00 -10.23 -9.44
C ILE A 209 4.93 -10.87 -10.47
N VAL A 210 4.51 -11.90 -11.21
CA VAL A 210 5.43 -12.59 -12.14
C VAL A 210 5.92 -11.64 -13.25
N HIS A 211 5.07 -10.72 -13.72
CA HIS A 211 5.45 -9.75 -14.76
C HIS A 211 6.19 -8.52 -14.21
N HIS A 212 6.11 -8.23 -12.91
CA HIS A 212 6.72 -7.06 -12.29
C HIS A 212 7.73 -7.38 -11.17
N LEU A 213 8.12 -8.64 -11.00
CA LEU A 213 8.89 -9.13 -9.85
C LEU A 213 10.22 -8.38 -9.67
N ALA A 214 10.91 -8.09 -10.78
CA ALA A 214 12.18 -7.38 -10.76
C ALA A 214 12.01 -5.95 -10.25
N ASP A 215 11.05 -5.20 -10.82
CA ASP A 215 10.75 -3.83 -10.42
C ASP A 215 10.30 -3.75 -8.95
N MET A 216 9.46 -4.69 -8.52
CA MET A 216 9.00 -4.75 -7.13
C MET A 216 10.14 -5.06 -6.17
N ARG A 217 11.07 -5.94 -6.53
CA ARG A 217 12.25 -6.22 -5.71
C ARG A 217 13.14 -4.99 -5.59
N GLU A 218 13.39 -4.29 -6.69
CA GLU A 218 14.18 -3.07 -6.67
C GLU A 218 13.53 -1.99 -5.78
N ASP A 219 12.21 -1.82 -5.89
CA ASP A 219 11.45 -0.90 -5.05
C ASP A 219 11.57 -1.27 -3.57
N LEU A 220 11.37 -2.54 -3.22
CA LEU A 220 11.48 -3.02 -1.85
C LEU A 220 12.89 -2.86 -1.29
N ASP A 221 13.93 -3.16 -2.07
CA ASP A 221 15.33 -2.98 -1.67
C ASP A 221 15.66 -1.50 -1.44
N ARG A 222 15.12 -0.59 -2.28
CA ARG A 222 15.25 0.85 -2.06
C ARG A 222 14.55 1.27 -0.77
N ILE A 223 13.31 0.83 -0.55
CA ILE A 223 12.53 1.16 0.65
C ILE A 223 13.26 0.68 1.91
N GLN A 224 13.75 -0.56 1.91
CA GLN A 224 14.48 -1.14 3.04
C GLN A 224 15.74 -0.34 3.36
N ARG A 225 16.56 -0.02 2.35
CA ARG A 225 17.77 0.81 2.53
C ARG A 225 17.47 2.17 3.15
N ARG A 226 16.38 2.82 2.72
CA ARG A 226 15.98 4.13 3.26
C ARG A 226 15.48 4.03 4.70
N ARG A 227 14.69 3.01 5.02
CA ARG A 227 14.23 2.74 6.39
C ARG A 227 15.40 2.45 7.33
N ASP A 228 16.40 1.70 6.90
CA ASP A 228 17.58 1.39 7.71
C ASP A 228 18.45 2.63 7.95
N ALA A 229 18.66 3.46 6.92
CA ALA A 229 19.36 4.73 7.07
C ALA A 229 18.67 5.66 8.10
N LEU A 230 17.33 5.78 8.03
CA LEU A 230 16.56 6.57 9.00
C LEU A 230 16.65 6.02 10.43
N ARG A 231 16.60 4.69 10.58
CA ARG A 231 16.78 4.04 11.90
C ARG A 231 18.16 4.31 12.46
N GLN A 232 19.20 4.23 11.64
CA GLN A 232 20.57 4.51 12.04
C GLN A 232 20.73 5.98 12.47
N GLN A 233 20.21 6.93 11.70
CA GLN A 233 20.22 8.36 12.06
C GLN A 233 19.52 8.61 13.39
N ARG A 234 18.33 8.04 13.61
CA ARG A 234 17.59 8.14 14.88
C ARG A 234 18.34 7.51 16.05
N SER A 235 19.05 6.41 15.82
CA SER A 235 19.87 5.75 16.83
C SER A 235 21.07 6.61 17.24
N LEU A 236 21.73 7.25 16.27
CA LEU A 236 22.85 8.17 16.52
C LEU A 236 22.39 9.41 17.28
N ALA A 237 21.27 10.02 16.87
CA ALA A 237 20.68 11.16 17.57
C ALA A 237 20.31 10.85 19.03
N LYS A 238 19.86 9.62 19.33
CA LYS A 238 19.60 9.20 20.72
C LYS A 238 20.86 9.05 21.57
N LEU A 239 22.01 8.73 20.96
CA LEU A 239 23.30 8.62 21.67
C LEU A 239 23.90 9.99 21.98
N GLU A 240 23.66 11.00 21.13
CA GLU A 240 24.08 12.39 21.39
C GLU A 240 23.29 13.08 22.51
N PHE A 241 22.09 12.58 22.82
CA PHE A 241 21.22 13.06 23.91
C PHE A 241 21.32 12.21 25.19
N VAL A 242 22.49 11.67 25.52
CA VAL A 242 22.75 11.23 26.91
C VAL A 242 23.06 12.48 27.74
N PRO A 243 22.22 12.87 28.72
CA PRO A 243 22.59 13.94 29.63
C PRO A 243 23.84 13.46 30.36
N VAL A 244 24.97 14.14 30.14
CA VAL A 244 26.15 13.98 30.98
C VAL A 244 25.72 14.45 32.37
N GLY A 245 25.28 13.50 33.20
CA GLY A 245 24.95 13.75 34.58
C GLY A 245 26.14 14.44 35.22
N ARG A 246 25.94 15.68 35.66
CA ARG A 246 26.86 16.42 36.52
C ARG A 246 27.20 15.54 37.73
N ARG A 247 28.31 14.80 37.67
CA ARG A 247 29.01 14.34 38.87
C ARG A 247 29.77 15.55 39.41
N SER A 248 29.07 16.40 40.13
CA SER A 248 29.68 17.41 40.98
C SER A 248 28.99 17.40 42.33
N GLY A 249 29.71 16.92 43.34
CA GLY A 249 29.54 17.30 44.73
C GLY A 249 28.50 16.53 45.53
N MET A 250 28.93 15.55 46.32
CA MET A 250 29.06 15.75 47.77
C MET A 250 29.82 14.57 48.39
N ALA A 251 31.02 14.87 48.86
CA ALA A 251 31.68 14.17 49.96
C ALA A 251 32.14 15.26 50.93
N PHE A 252 31.83 15.03 52.21
CA PHE A 252 31.99 15.86 53.42
C PHE A 252 30.88 16.89 53.68
#